data_AF-A0A2D0H8A6-F1
#
_entry.id   AF-A0A2D0H8A6-F1
#
_cell.length_a   1.000
_cell.length_b   1.000
_cell.length_c   1.000
_cell.angle_alpha   90.00
_cell.angle_beta   90.00
_cell.angle_gamma   90.00
#
_symmetry.space_group_name_H-M   'P 1'
#
loop_
_entity.id
_entity.type
_entity.pdbx_description
1 polymer ?
#
loop_
_entity_poly.entity_id
_entity_poly.type
_entity_poly.pdbx_seq_one_letter_code
_entity_poly.pdbx_strand_id
1 'polypeptide(L)' 'MSAVRLRSRREDIAKLFSVLTLDNHSDWVHSVTFSPDGKTLVSGSRDMTIKLWRYDV' A
#
# COMPACT_ATOMS: atom_id res chain seq x y z
N MET A 1 4.37 29.47 26.36
CA MET A 1 4.66 29.24 24.92
C MET A 1 4.57 27.75 24.64
N SER A 2 3.98 27.42 23.49
CA SER A 2 3.35 26.15 23.14
C SER A 2 4.25 24.92 23.16
N ALA A 3 3.74 23.81 23.70
CA ALA A 3 4.27 22.47 23.41
C ALA A 3 3.90 22.13 21.96
N VAL A 4 4.91 21.99 21.10
CA VAL A 4 4.76 21.40 19.76
C VAL A 4 4.26 19.97 19.98
N ARG A 5 2.99 19.72 19.66
CA ARG A 5 2.41 18.39 19.72
C ARG A 5 3.12 17.53 18.68
N LEU A 6 4.06 16.71 19.12
CA LEU A 6 4.59 15.58 18.34
C LEU A 6 3.38 14.73 17.96
N ARG A 7 2.87 14.90 16.74
CA ARG A 7 1.92 13.95 16.17
C ARG A 7 2.61 12.59 16.21
N SER A 8 1.87 11.64 16.75
CA SER A 8 2.36 10.39 17.26
C SER A 8 3.11 9.63 16.17
N ARG A 9 4.40 9.33 16.38
CA ARG A 9 5.23 8.41 15.56
C ARG A 9 4.50 7.12 15.18
N ARG A 10 3.49 6.73 15.98
CA ARG A 10 2.63 5.55 15.79
C ARG A 10 1.68 5.66 14.58
N GLU A 11 1.21 6.85 14.23
CA GLU A 11 0.32 7.06 13.09
C GLU A 11 1.11 6.98 11.77
N ASP A 12 2.32 7.53 11.75
CA ASP A 12 3.21 7.50 10.59
C ASP A 12 3.64 6.07 10.23
N ILE A 13 3.98 5.24 11.22
CA ILE A 13 4.34 3.83 10.98
C ILE A 13 3.16 3.00 10.49
N ALA A 14 1.94 3.27 10.97
CA ALA A 14 0.75 2.54 10.56
C ALA A 14 0.40 2.87 9.09
N LYS A 15 0.59 4.14 8.70
CA LYS A 15 0.44 4.56 7.30
C LYS A 15 1.49 3.91 6.40
N LEU A 16 2.75 3.86 6.83
CA LEU A 16 3.82 3.19 6.07
C LEU A 16 3.56 1.69 5.94
N PHE A 17 3.15 1.02 7.02
CA PHE A 17 2.85 -0.42 7.00
C PHE A 17 1.63 -0.74 6.13
N SER A 18 0.62 0.11 6.14
CA SER A 18 -0.53 0.00 5.24
C SER A 18 -0.12 0.21 3.78
N VAL A 19 0.79 1.13 3.47
CA VAL A 19 1.33 1.29 2.10
C VAL A 19 2.14 0.06 1.65
N LEU A 20 2.85 -0.60 2.58
CA LEU A 20 3.60 -1.82 2.32
C LEU A 20 2.71 -3.08 2.21
N THR A 21 1.46 -3.01 2.70
CA THR A 21 0.53 -4.14 2.71
C THR A 21 -0.59 -3.88 1.72
N LEU A 22 -0.61 -4.63 0.62
CA LEU A 22 -1.66 -4.55 -0.40
C LEU A 22 -2.94 -5.28 0.10
N ASP A 23 -3.53 -4.77 1.18
CA ASP A 23 -4.49 -5.44 2.07
C ASP A 23 -5.93 -5.57 1.57
N ASN A 24 -6.15 -5.30 0.28
CA ASN A 24 -7.51 -5.12 -0.24
C ASN A 24 -8.04 -6.34 -0.99
N HIS A 25 -7.22 -7.38 -1.19
CA HIS A 25 -7.67 -8.65 -1.75
C HIS A 25 -8.34 -9.50 -0.67
N SER A 26 -9.52 -10.04 -0.97
CA SER A 26 -10.28 -10.87 -0.02
C SER A 26 -9.93 -12.35 -0.10
N ASP A 27 -9.04 -12.74 -1.00
CA ASP A 27 -8.55 -14.12 -1.20
C ASP A 27 -7.10 -14.11 -1.74
N TRP A 28 -6.50 -15.28 -1.91
CA TRP A 28 -5.10 -15.47 -2.30
C TRP A 28 -4.72 -14.73 -3.59
N VAL A 29 -3.62 -13.98 -3.51
CA VAL A 29 -2.98 -13.36 -4.66
C VAL A 29 -2.13 -14.42 -5.37
N HIS A 30 -2.40 -14.64 -6.65
CA HIS A 30 -1.69 -15.64 -7.46
C HIS A 30 -0.60 -15.03 -8.35
N SER A 31 -0.66 -13.72 -8.63
CA SER A 31 0.31 -13.04 -9.49
C SER A 31 0.49 -11.58 -9.09
N VAL A 32 1.73 -11.11 -9.19
CA VAL A 32 2.13 -9.71 -8.96
C VAL A 32 3.13 -9.32 -10.04
N THR A 33 2.94 -8.14 -10.65
CA THR A 33 3.89 -7.58 -11.61
C THR A 33 4.07 -6.08 -11.40
N PHE A 34 5.28 -5.61 -11.68
CA PHE A 34 5.60 -4.18 -11.70
C PHE A 34 5.60 -3.67 -13.14
N SER A 35 5.27 -2.39 -13.31
CA SER A 35 5.60 -1.67 -14.53
C SER A 35 7.13 -1.50 -14.64
N PRO A 36 7.71 -1.44 -15.85
CA PRO A 36 9.16 -1.24 -16.02
C PRO A 36 9.71 0.04 -15.37
N ASP A 37 8.86 1.06 -15.20
CA ASP A 37 9.21 2.32 -14.55
C ASP A 37 9.08 2.29 -13.01
N GLY A 38 8.61 1.17 -12.44
CA GLY A 38 8.44 0.96 -10.99
C GLY A 38 7.33 1.78 -10.34
N LYS A 39 6.56 2.58 -11.10
CA LYS A 39 5.53 3.48 -10.54
C LYS A 39 4.20 2.79 -10.29
N THR A 40 4.01 1.64 -10.92
CA THR A 40 2.76 0.90 -10.91
C THR A 40 3.01 -0.56 -10.55
N LEU A 41 2.17 -1.10 -9.68
CA LEU A 41 2.08 -2.53 -9.39
C LEU A 41 0.67 -3.02 -9.70
N VAL A 42 0.60 -4.21 -10.29
CA VAL A 42 -0.67 -4.92 -10.55
C VAL A 42 -0.65 -6.24 -9.80
N SER A 43 -1.73 -6.55 -9.09
CA SER A 43 -1.94 -7.83 -8.42
C SER A 43 -3.23 -8.50 -8.89
N GLY A 44 -3.18 -9.82 -9.10
CA GLY A 44 -4.35 -10.64 -9.45
C GLY A 44 -4.63 -11.70 -8.38
N SER A 45 -5.89 -11.83 -7.98
CA SER A 45 -6.31 -12.70 -6.87
C SER A 45 -7.43 -13.67 -7.27
N ARG A 46 -7.57 -14.73 -6.47
CA ARG A 46 -8.70 -15.66 -6.49
C ARG A 46 -10.04 -14.99 -6.17
N ASP A 47 -10.02 -13.80 -5.57
CA ASP A 47 -11.23 -13.00 -5.31
C ASP A 47 -11.89 -12.43 -6.58
N MET A 48 -11.42 -12.85 -7.76
CA MET A 48 -11.90 -12.43 -9.08
C MET A 48 -11.64 -10.94 -9.37
N THR A 49 -10.70 -10.32 -8.65
CA THR A 49 -10.30 -8.94 -8.89
C THR A 49 -8.84 -8.81 -9.29
N ILE A 50 -8.58 -7.74 -10.05
CA ILE A 50 -7.25 -7.21 -10.32
C ILE A 50 -7.17 -5.85 -9.63
N LYS A 51 -6.09 -5.58 -8.90
CA LYS A 51 -5.87 -4.29 -8.25
C LYS A 51 -4.64 -3.59 -8.80
N LEU A 52 -4.80 -2.28 -8.98
CA LEU A 52 -3.77 -1.37 -9.48
C LEU A 52 -3.30 -0.49 -8.34
N TRP A 53 -1.99 -0.47 -8.14
CA TRP A 53 -1.34 0.30 -7.08
C TRP A 53 -0.40 1.30 -7.74
N ARG A 54 -0.63 2.58 -7.50
CA ARG A 54 0.21 3.65 -8.03
C ARG A 54 0.88 4.36 -6.88
N TYR A 55 2.20 4.51 -6.99
CA TYR A 55 2.94 5.43 -6.16
C TYR A 55 3.11 6.72 -6.96
N ASP A 56 2.46 7.78 -6.50
CA ASP A 56 2.77 9.13 -6.97
C ASP A 56 3.89 9.69 -6.08
N VAL A 57 4.94 10.21 -6.71
CA VAL A 57 6.09 10.84 -6.05
C VAL A 57 5.83 12.30 -5.79
#